data_AF-A0A271J6Z4-F1
#
_entry.id   AF-A0A271J6Z4-F1
#
_cell.length_a   1.000
_cell.length_b   1.000
_cell.length_c   1.000
_cell.angle_alpha   90.00
_cell.angle_beta   90.00
_cell.angle_gamma   90.00
#
_symmetry.space_group_name_H-M   'P 1'
#
loop_
_entity.id
_entity.type
_entity.pdbx_description
1 polymer ?
#
loop_
_entity_poly.entity_id
_entity_poly.type
_entity_poly.pdbx_seq_one_letter_code
_entity_poly.pdbx_strand_id
1 'polypeptide(L)'
;MGLMDRLRGELIDIIEWTDDSRDTLAWRFPRHQNEIKSGAKLIVREGQAAVFVDKGRLADVFEPGTYTLDTANLPILSTLEGWKYGFESPFKAEVYFIRTTRVVDQKWGTKNPIMLRDPEFGPTRLRAFGTYGFKVSDPATFLDTLVGTSGDVDTGAITDQIRNLIVARFTDVLGSAKLAALDLAANVDELGGFVAEKMADDMAEYGIEVVNLLVENVSLPPAVEKLLDERTGMGVIGDLGAYTQFQTAQAISKAAENPGGGAAAAGVGLGAGLAMANQMGGAMMGGAAPQQAAPAPSAPPPPPDAVSFHVSKSGQSTGPFGLDALRQQAASGDLTRETFVWSERLGEWKAAGEVDALRGVFGATPPPPPDA
;
A
#
# COMPACT_ATOMS: atom_id res chain seq x y z
N MET A 1 -44.02 37.99 -22.44
CA MET A 1 -43.24 38.62 -21.34
C MET A 1 -44.22 39.42 -20.50
N GLY A 2 -44.92 38.75 -19.58
CA GLY A 2 -46.11 39.27 -18.92
C GLY A 2 -45.79 40.14 -17.70
N LEU A 3 -46.68 41.08 -17.37
CA LEU A 3 -46.64 41.91 -16.16
C LEU A 3 -46.39 41.10 -14.87
N MET A 4 -46.79 39.82 -14.85
CA MET A 4 -46.57 38.86 -13.76
C MET A 4 -45.09 38.50 -13.52
N ASP A 5 -44.24 38.47 -14.56
CA ASP A 5 -42.79 38.26 -14.41
C ASP A 5 -42.12 39.48 -13.78
N ARG A 6 -42.67 40.70 -14.00
CA ARG A 6 -42.21 41.92 -13.33
C ARG A 6 -42.62 41.97 -11.85
N LEU A 7 -43.81 41.51 -11.50
CA LEU A 7 -44.30 41.51 -10.11
C LEU A 7 -43.63 40.44 -9.23
N ARG A 8 -43.17 39.32 -9.78
CA ARG A 8 -42.26 38.39 -9.06
C ARG A 8 -40.86 38.97 -8.86
N GLY A 9 -40.49 39.97 -9.64
CA GLY A 9 -39.26 40.76 -9.51
C GLY A 9 -39.23 41.69 -8.28
N GLU A 10 -40.33 41.87 -7.55
CA GLU A 10 -40.40 42.74 -6.35
C GLU A 10 -40.37 41.97 -5.01
N LEU A 11 -40.39 40.64 -5.03
CA LEU A 11 -40.24 39.86 -3.80
C LEU A 11 -38.78 39.91 -3.32
N ILE A 12 -38.59 40.19 -2.02
CA ILE A 12 -37.31 40.06 -1.33
C ILE A 12 -36.82 38.63 -1.54
N ASP A 13 -35.62 38.51 -2.10
CA ASP A 13 -35.03 37.20 -2.37
C ASP A 13 -34.58 36.56 -1.07
N ILE A 14 -35.06 35.34 -0.80
CA ILE A 14 -34.53 34.49 0.27
C ILE A 14 -33.47 33.59 -0.37
N ILE A 15 -32.22 33.80 0.01
CA ILE A 15 -31.06 33.04 -0.43
C ILE A 15 -30.73 32.05 0.68
N GLU A 16 -30.97 30.78 0.42
CA GLU A 16 -30.69 29.70 1.35
C GLU A 16 -30.27 28.43 0.61
N TRP A 17 -29.57 27.56 1.32
CA TRP A 17 -29.24 26.22 0.85
C TRP A 17 -29.64 25.19 1.90
N THR A 18 -30.38 24.20 1.44
CA THR A 18 -30.68 22.95 2.14
C THR A 18 -30.17 21.82 1.27
N ASP A 19 -29.04 21.24 1.66
CA ASP A 19 -28.53 20.04 0.99
C ASP A 19 -29.13 18.80 1.62
N ASP A 20 -29.74 17.96 0.78
CA ASP A 20 -30.14 16.61 1.17
C ASP A 20 -29.03 15.60 0.88
N SER A 21 -27.99 16.00 0.14
CA SER A 21 -26.84 15.16 -0.18
C SER A 21 -25.80 15.14 0.93
N ARG A 22 -24.99 14.08 0.95
CA ARG A 22 -23.86 13.92 1.87
C ARG A 22 -22.50 14.19 1.23
N ASP A 23 -22.48 14.50 -0.07
CA ASP A 23 -21.27 14.61 -0.89
C ASP A 23 -20.99 16.00 -1.45
N THR A 24 -21.94 16.95 -1.42
CA THR A 24 -21.69 18.32 -1.88
C THR A 24 -20.88 19.09 -0.84
N LEU A 25 -19.78 19.70 -1.28
CA LEU A 25 -18.93 20.55 -0.46
C LEU A 25 -19.18 22.03 -0.70
N ALA A 26 -19.43 22.42 -1.95
CA ALA A 26 -19.81 23.78 -2.30
C ALA A 26 -20.92 23.79 -3.32
N TRP A 27 -21.81 24.79 -3.20
CA TRP A 27 -22.91 25.01 -4.11
C TRP A 27 -23.17 26.50 -4.30
N ARG A 28 -23.20 26.94 -5.56
CA ARG A 28 -23.52 28.31 -5.94
C ARG A 28 -25.02 28.46 -6.09
N PHE A 29 -25.57 29.45 -5.41
CA PHE A 29 -26.98 29.79 -5.52
C PHE A 29 -27.33 30.20 -6.97
N PRO A 30 -28.26 29.50 -7.65
CA PRO A 30 -28.58 29.76 -9.04
C PRO A 30 -29.41 31.04 -9.17
N ARG A 31 -28.95 31.96 -10.01
CA ARG A 31 -29.67 33.21 -10.30
C ARG A 31 -29.50 33.59 -11.76
N HIS A 32 -30.58 34.10 -12.37
CA HIS A 32 -30.50 34.64 -13.71
C HIS A 32 -29.57 35.87 -13.71
N GLN A 33 -28.51 35.85 -14.53
CA GLN A 33 -27.49 36.90 -14.65
C GLN A 33 -26.67 37.21 -13.39
N ASN A 34 -26.73 36.36 -12.34
CA ASN A 34 -26.04 36.57 -11.07
C ASN A 34 -26.36 37.92 -10.41
N GLU A 35 -27.60 38.40 -10.57
CA GLU A 35 -28.05 39.67 -9.96
C GLU A 35 -28.80 39.41 -8.65
N ILE A 36 -28.20 39.85 -7.54
CA ILE A 36 -28.82 39.84 -6.21
C ILE A 36 -29.39 41.23 -5.94
N LYS A 37 -30.66 41.28 -5.53
CA LYS A 37 -31.33 42.54 -5.19
C LYS A 37 -30.86 43.04 -3.83
N SER A 38 -30.73 44.36 -3.68
CA SER A 38 -30.52 44.96 -2.37
C SER A 38 -31.69 44.63 -1.44
N GLY A 39 -31.39 44.30 -0.19
CA GLY A 39 -32.35 43.85 0.81
C GLY A 39 -32.70 42.36 0.77
N ALA A 40 -32.03 41.57 -0.07
CA ALA A 40 -32.16 40.10 -0.06
C ALA A 40 -31.80 39.53 1.32
N LYS A 41 -32.51 38.49 1.76
CA LYS A 41 -32.22 37.79 3.01
C LYS A 41 -31.35 36.58 2.72
N LEU A 42 -30.14 36.57 3.28
CA LEU A 42 -29.26 35.41 3.30
C LEU A 42 -29.50 34.63 4.59
N ILE A 43 -29.87 33.36 4.46
CA ILE A 43 -30.03 32.43 5.58
C ILE A 43 -28.92 31.39 5.48
N VAL A 44 -27.96 31.45 6.39
CA VAL A 44 -26.88 30.48 6.54
C VAL A 44 -27.24 29.57 7.70
N ARG A 45 -27.34 28.26 7.45
CA ARG A 45 -27.70 27.28 8.49
C ARG A 45 -26.44 26.79 9.21
N GLU A 46 -26.62 26.12 10.34
CA GLU A 46 -25.49 25.45 11.00
C GLU A 46 -24.84 24.42 10.07
N GLY A 47 -23.53 24.26 10.20
CA GLY A 47 -22.77 23.29 9.41
C GLY A 47 -22.44 23.73 7.97
N GLN A 48 -22.71 24.99 7.65
CA GLN A 48 -22.30 25.64 6.41
C GLN A 48 -21.87 27.09 6.68
N ALA A 49 -21.12 27.65 5.74
CA ALA A 49 -20.81 29.06 5.64
C ALA A 49 -21.27 29.55 4.25
N ALA A 50 -21.54 30.85 4.11
CA ALA A 50 -21.83 31.44 2.82
C ALA A 50 -20.73 32.43 2.42
N VAL A 51 -20.08 32.21 1.29
CA VAL A 51 -19.08 33.11 0.72
C VAL A 51 -19.74 33.96 -0.35
N PHE A 52 -19.62 35.27 -0.18
CA PHE A 52 -20.17 36.27 -1.07
C PHE A 52 -19.08 36.83 -1.98
N VAL A 53 -19.31 36.76 -3.28
CA VAL A 53 -18.40 37.20 -4.34
C VAL A 53 -19.05 38.35 -5.11
N ASP A 54 -18.40 39.51 -5.13
CA ASP A 54 -18.85 40.67 -5.91
C ASP A 54 -17.93 40.89 -7.11
N LYS A 55 -18.51 40.99 -8.31
CA LYS A 55 -17.77 41.25 -9.57
C LYS A 55 -16.54 40.34 -9.76
N GLY A 56 -16.64 39.08 -9.30
CA GLY A 56 -15.56 38.09 -9.39
C GLY A 56 -14.45 38.23 -8.33
N ARG A 57 -14.67 39.01 -7.26
CA ARG A 57 -13.76 39.09 -6.11
C ARG A 57 -14.46 38.66 -4.83
N LEU A 58 -13.76 37.92 -3.99
CA LEU A 58 -14.24 37.56 -2.66
C LEU A 58 -14.49 38.84 -1.86
N ALA A 59 -15.71 38.98 -1.34
CA ALA A 59 -16.16 40.18 -0.67
C ALA A 59 -16.49 39.93 0.81
N ASP A 60 -17.10 38.79 1.17
CA ASP A 60 -17.32 38.45 2.59
C ASP A 60 -17.57 36.96 2.81
N VAL A 61 -17.44 36.51 4.06
CA VAL A 61 -17.78 35.16 4.53
C VAL A 61 -18.74 35.24 5.70
N PHE A 62 -19.93 34.67 5.52
CA PHE A 62 -21.00 34.66 6.52
C PHE A 62 -21.05 33.32 7.26
N GLU A 63 -21.01 33.41 8.59
CA GLU A 63 -21.24 32.29 9.51
C GLU A 63 -22.74 31.94 9.62
N PRO A 64 -23.13 30.86 10.34
CA PRO A 64 -24.54 30.54 10.55
C PRO A 64 -25.34 31.70 11.15
N GLY A 65 -26.43 32.08 10.48
CA GLY A 65 -27.21 33.26 10.85
C GLY A 65 -28.16 33.72 9.75
N THR A 66 -28.91 34.78 10.04
CA THR A 66 -29.74 35.47 9.05
C THR A 66 -29.21 36.88 8.83
N TYR A 67 -28.89 37.20 7.59
CA TYR A 67 -28.29 38.47 7.19
C TYR A 67 -29.20 39.14 6.17
N THR A 68 -29.27 40.46 6.23
CA THR A 68 -29.84 41.28 5.15
C THR A 68 -28.68 41.77 4.30
N LEU A 69 -28.64 41.32 3.04
CA LEU A 69 -27.65 41.74 2.07
C LEU A 69 -27.98 43.15 1.59
N ASP A 70 -27.31 44.12 2.18
CA ASP A 70 -27.37 45.52 1.81
C ASP A 70 -25.95 46.01 1.52
N THR A 71 -25.81 46.83 0.48
CA THR A 71 -24.54 47.42 0.03
C THR A 71 -23.84 48.21 1.15
N ALA A 72 -24.60 48.69 2.15
CA ALA A 72 -24.07 49.41 3.30
C ALA A 72 -23.41 48.52 4.39
N ASN A 73 -23.73 47.22 4.45
CA ASN A 73 -23.31 46.33 5.54
C ASN A 73 -22.16 45.38 5.16
N LEU A 74 -21.64 45.48 3.93
CA LEU A 74 -20.52 44.68 3.43
C LEU A 74 -19.22 45.51 3.47
N PRO A 75 -18.25 45.20 4.35
CA PRO A 75 -17.09 46.04 4.62
C PRO A 75 -16.24 46.32 3.38
N ILE A 76 -16.03 45.32 2.52
CA ILE A 76 -15.17 45.41 1.32
C ILE A 76 -15.87 46.14 0.16
N LEU A 77 -17.21 46.07 0.05
CA LEU A 77 -17.96 46.87 -0.92
C LEU A 77 -17.87 48.36 -0.61
N SER A 78 -17.95 48.72 0.68
CA SER A 78 -17.85 50.11 1.12
C SER A 78 -16.48 50.75 0.86
N THR A 79 -15.41 49.93 0.79
CA THR A 79 -14.04 50.41 0.54
C THR A 79 -13.65 50.43 -0.94
N LEU A 80 -14.23 49.56 -1.78
CA LEU A 80 -13.95 49.52 -3.24
C LEU A 80 -14.72 50.56 -4.05
N GLU A 81 -15.90 51.00 -3.58
CA GLU A 81 -16.74 51.95 -4.31
C GLU A 81 -17.17 53.11 -3.41
N GLY A 82 -16.24 54.04 -3.17
CA GLY A 82 -16.60 55.36 -2.66
C GLY A 82 -17.50 56.10 -3.65
N TRP A 83 -18.81 55.93 -3.57
CA TRP A 83 -19.76 56.65 -4.42
C TRP A 83 -20.88 57.31 -3.64
N LYS A 84 -21.00 58.61 -3.87
CA LYS A 84 -21.78 59.63 -3.17
C LYS A 84 -23.30 59.58 -3.44
N TYR A 85 -23.82 58.48 -4.00
CA TYR A 85 -25.21 58.38 -4.43
C TYR A 85 -25.74 56.99 -4.03
N GLY A 86 -26.79 56.94 -3.21
CA GLY A 86 -27.39 55.70 -2.73
C GLY A 86 -27.92 54.84 -3.88
N PHE A 87 -27.70 53.53 -3.81
CA PHE A 87 -28.05 52.59 -4.87
C PHE A 87 -29.17 51.63 -4.43
N GLU A 88 -30.36 51.78 -5.01
CA GLU A 88 -31.45 50.78 -5.02
C GLU A 88 -31.34 49.84 -6.24
N SER A 89 -30.14 49.60 -6.77
CA SER A 89 -29.94 48.85 -8.02
C SER A 89 -29.37 47.44 -7.77
N PRO A 90 -29.84 46.39 -8.49
CA PRO A 90 -29.28 45.04 -8.40
C PRO A 90 -27.77 45.05 -8.70
N PHE A 91 -26.99 44.32 -7.89
CA PHE A 91 -25.56 44.17 -8.10
C PHE A 91 -25.23 42.75 -8.58
N LYS A 92 -24.19 42.62 -9.41
CA LYS A 92 -23.70 41.33 -9.90
C LYS A 92 -22.88 40.63 -8.83
N ALA A 93 -23.51 39.73 -8.11
CA ALA A 93 -22.88 38.96 -7.05
C ALA A 93 -23.30 37.50 -7.06
N GLU A 94 -22.41 36.69 -6.52
CA GLU A 94 -22.58 35.24 -6.39
C GLU A 94 -22.50 34.88 -4.91
N VAL A 95 -23.38 33.97 -4.48
CA VAL A 95 -23.36 33.39 -3.14
C VAL A 95 -23.05 31.92 -3.29
N TYR A 96 -21.96 31.50 -2.66
CA TYR A 96 -21.56 30.11 -2.55
C TYR A 96 -21.80 29.64 -1.13
N PHE A 97 -22.58 28.59 -0.99
CA PHE A 97 -22.69 27.88 0.27
C PHE A 97 -21.64 26.79 0.33
N ILE A 98 -20.90 26.74 1.44
CA ILE A 98 -19.79 25.82 1.65
C ILE A 98 -20.07 25.03 2.92
N ARG A 99 -20.03 23.71 2.81
CA ARG A 99 -20.22 22.79 3.92
C ARG A 99 -19.00 22.84 4.86
N THR A 100 -19.25 23.10 6.14
CA THR A 100 -18.22 23.14 7.20
C THR A 100 -18.31 21.96 8.16
N THR A 101 -19.32 21.10 8.01
CA THR A 101 -19.40 19.84 8.76
C THR A 101 -18.35 18.83 8.30
N ARG A 102 -18.04 17.88 9.19
CA ARG A 102 -17.09 16.80 8.90
C ARG A 102 -17.63 15.87 7.83
N VAL A 103 -16.81 15.60 6.83
CA VAL A 103 -16.91 14.46 5.92
C VAL A 103 -16.13 13.32 6.55
N VAL A 104 -16.78 12.18 6.74
CA VAL A 104 -16.22 11.01 7.42
C VAL A 104 -16.07 9.84 6.45
N ASP A 105 -15.43 8.77 6.93
CA ASP A 105 -15.32 7.47 6.27
C ASP A 105 -14.71 7.52 4.85
N GLN A 106 -13.85 8.50 4.59
CA GLN A 106 -13.14 8.59 3.33
C GLN A 106 -11.99 7.60 3.31
N LYS A 107 -11.85 6.87 2.21
CA LYS A 107 -10.86 5.78 2.10
C LYS A 107 -9.58 6.24 1.44
N TRP A 108 -8.46 5.88 2.05
CA TRP A 108 -7.13 6.05 1.48
C TRP A 108 -6.39 4.72 1.44
N GLY A 109 -5.41 4.64 0.54
CA GLY A 109 -4.53 3.49 0.46
C GLY A 109 -3.46 3.65 -0.60
N THR A 110 -2.37 2.90 -0.43
CA THR A 110 -1.25 2.90 -1.35
C THR A 110 -1.65 2.24 -2.67
N LYS A 111 -1.65 3.00 -3.79
CA LYS A 111 -1.92 2.45 -5.14
C LYS A 111 -0.85 1.42 -5.55
N ASN A 112 0.40 1.72 -5.24
CA ASN A 112 1.55 0.84 -5.46
C ASN A 112 2.20 0.51 -4.11
N PRO A 113 2.82 -0.68 -3.96
CA PRO A 113 3.58 -1.00 -2.75
C PRO A 113 4.72 -0.02 -2.52
N ILE A 114 4.90 0.37 -1.27
CA ILE A 114 6.02 1.18 -0.82
C ILE A 114 7.22 0.25 -0.60
N MET A 115 8.30 0.47 -1.34
CA MET A 115 9.56 -0.24 -1.14
C MET A 115 10.31 0.37 0.04
N LEU A 116 10.57 -0.42 1.07
CA LEU A 116 11.42 -0.03 2.20
C LEU A 116 12.46 -1.12 2.48
N ARG A 117 13.48 -0.75 3.25
CA ARG A 117 14.41 -1.72 3.84
C ARG A 117 14.01 -1.95 5.28
N ASP A 118 13.36 -3.08 5.50
CA ASP A 118 12.97 -3.54 6.82
C ASP A 118 14.20 -4.09 7.59
N PRO A 119 14.37 -3.77 8.89
CA PRO A 119 15.47 -4.30 9.69
C PRO A 119 15.44 -5.83 9.89
N GLU A 120 14.27 -6.46 9.93
CA GLU A 120 14.11 -7.91 10.15
C GLU A 120 14.06 -8.68 8.81
N PHE A 121 13.35 -8.16 7.81
CA PHE A 121 13.09 -8.86 6.56
C PHE A 121 13.94 -8.36 5.37
N GLY A 122 14.69 -7.27 5.51
CA GLY A 122 15.43 -6.67 4.41
C GLY A 122 14.52 -5.93 3.42
N PRO A 123 14.85 -5.90 2.11
CA PRO A 123 14.04 -5.20 1.11
C PRO A 123 12.61 -5.76 1.03
N THR A 124 11.64 -4.98 1.51
CA THR A 124 10.24 -5.37 1.65
C THR A 124 9.33 -4.38 0.94
N ARG A 125 8.15 -4.85 0.52
CA ARG A 125 7.13 -4.05 -0.15
C ARG A 125 5.89 -3.98 0.72
N LEU A 126 5.65 -2.85 1.38
CA LEU A 126 4.48 -2.66 2.22
C LEU A 126 3.33 -2.05 1.43
N ARG A 127 2.12 -2.43 1.79
CA ARG A 127 0.91 -1.70 1.42
C ARG A 127 0.25 -1.20 2.70
N ALA A 128 -0.36 -0.02 2.62
CA ALA A 128 -1.11 0.52 3.73
C ALA A 128 -2.44 1.06 3.24
N PHE A 129 -3.47 0.94 4.08
CA PHE A 129 -4.77 1.53 3.84
C PHE A 129 -5.43 1.92 5.15
N GLY A 130 -6.46 2.76 5.02
CA GLY A 130 -7.33 3.09 6.13
C GLY A 130 -8.35 4.15 5.73
N THR A 131 -8.76 4.91 6.72
CA THR A 131 -9.81 5.92 6.58
C THR A 131 -9.35 7.28 7.08
N TYR A 132 -9.97 8.33 6.58
CA TYR A 132 -9.75 9.69 7.04
C TYR A 132 -11.07 10.47 7.05
N GLY A 133 -11.08 11.54 7.82
CA GLY A 133 -12.14 12.53 7.80
C GLY A 133 -11.57 13.93 7.64
N PHE A 134 -12.31 14.78 6.97
CA PHE A 134 -11.90 16.16 6.73
C PHE A 134 -13.10 17.10 6.85
N LYS A 135 -12.83 18.39 6.96
CA LYS A 135 -13.83 19.45 6.84
C LYS A 135 -13.22 20.65 6.13
N VAL A 136 -14.06 21.51 5.57
CA VAL A 136 -13.62 22.84 5.16
C VAL A 136 -13.47 23.70 6.41
N SER A 137 -12.25 24.18 6.64
CA SER A 137 -11.90 25.04 7.78
C SER A 137 -11.84 26.51 7.37
N ASP A 138 -11.46 26.80 6.12
CA ASP A 138 -11.44 28.15 5.55
C ASP A 138 -12.28 28.18 4.26
N PRO A 139 -13.55 28.62 4.33
CA PRO A 139 -14.43 28.71 3.18
C PRO A 139 -13.91 29.65 2.07
N ALA A 140 -13.17 30.71 2.42
CA ALA A 140 -12.65 31.66 1.46
C ALA A 140 -11.55 31.03 0.60
N THR A 141 -10.55 30.43 1.26
CA THR A 141 -9.47 29.71 0.57
C THR A 141 -10.00 28.51 -0.21
N PHE A 142 -10.97 27.77 0.34
CA PHE A 142 -11.59 26.65 -0.37
C PHE A 142 -12.28 27.09 -1.67
N LEU A 143 -13.01 28.22 -1.64
CA LEU A 143 -13.66 28.76 -2.82
C LEU A 143 -12.65 29.13 -3.91
N ASP A 144 -11.61 29.88 -3.54
CA ASP A 144 -10.59 30.39 -4.47
C ASP A 144 -9.79 29.26 -5.12
N THR A 145 -9.45 28.22 -4.34
CA THR A 145 -8.55 27.16 -4.79
C THR A 145 -9.24 25.98 -5.47
N LEU A 146 -10.44 25.57 -5.01
CA LEU A 146 -11.07 24.33 -5.45
C LEU A 146 -12.38 24.51 -6.23
N VAL A 147 -13.14 25.57 -5.96
CA VAL A 147 -14.43 25.80 -6.63
C VAL A 147 -14.24 26.56 -7.95
N GLY A 148 -13.41 27.61 -7.95
CA GLY A 148 -13.17 28.43 -9.13
C GLY A 148 -14.47 28.95 -9.74
N THR A 149 -14.66 28.80 -11.06
CA THR A 149 -15.88 29.23 -11.77
C THR A 149 -16.98 28.18 -11.82
N SER A 150 -16.71 26.96 -11.34
CA SER A 150 -17.69 25.88 -11.31
C SER A 150 -18.78 26.21 -10.29
N GLY A 151 -20.02 25.82 -10.60
CA GLY A 151 -21.17 26.14 -9.75
C GLY A 151 -21.28 25.24 -8.52
N ASP A 152 -20.59 24.10 -8.50
CA ASP A 152 -20.72 23.08 -7.47
C ASP A 152 -19.44 22.23 -7.42
N VAL A 153 -19.11 21.75 -6.22
CA VAL A 153 -17.98 20.84 -5.95
C VAL A 153 -18.43 19.73 -5.03
N ASP A 154 -18.14 18.49 -5.41
CA ASP A 154 -18.38 17.31 -4.61
C ASP A 154 -17.12 16.86 -3.85
N THR A 155 -17.30 15.90 -2.95
CA THR A 155 -16.20 15.24 -2.24
C THR A 155 -15.25 14.49 -3.16
N GLY A 156 -15.72 14.00 -4.32
CA GLY A 156 -14.93 13.28 -5.30
C GLY A 156 -13.80 14.12 -5.88
N ALA A 157 -14.06 15.39 -6.15
CA ALA A 157 -13.10 16.33 -6.74
C ALA A 157 -11.80 16.47 -5.93
N ILE A 158 -11.88 16.33 -4.61
CA ILE A 158 -10.72 16.53 -3.70
C ILE A 158 -10.16 15.21 -3.13
N THR A 159 -10.93 14.14 -3.17
CA THR A 159 -10.56 12.85 -2.53
C THR A 159 -9.24 12.30 -3.04
N ASP A 160 -9.01 12.33 -4.35
CA ASP A 160 -7.76 11.79 -4.92
C ASP A 160 -6.54 12.63 -4.55
N GLN A 161 -6.68 13.95 -4.44
CA GLN A 161 -5.61 14.84 -4.01
C GLN A 161 -5.19 14.54 -2.57
N ILE A 162 -6.16 14.47 -1.65
CA ILE A 162 -5.91 14.14 -0.24
C ILE A 162 -5.28 12.75 -0.13
N ARG A 163 -5.82 11.75 -0.84
CA ARG A 163 -5.26 10.39 -0.85
C ARG A 163 -3.81 10.36 -1.30
N ASN A 164 -3.48 11.04 -2.40
CA ASN A 164 -2.11 11.08 -2.91
C ASN A 164 -1.16 11.71 -1.89
N LEU A 165 -1.61 12.78 -1.22
CA LEU A 165 -0.82 13.44 -0.19
C LEU A 165 -0.62 12.56 1.05
N ILE A 166 -1.67 11.89 1.52
CA ILE A 166 -1.57 10.89 2.61
C ILE A 166 -0.50 9.86 2.26
N VAL A 167 -0.55 9.26 1.06
CA VAL A 167 0.42 8.24 0.64
C VAL A 167 1.85 8.80 0.58
N ALA A 168 2.04 10.02 0.08
CA ALA A 168 3.35 10.66 0.00
C ALA A 168 3.95 10.91 1.40
N ARG A 169 3.16 11.50 2.32
CA ARG A 169 3.60 11.80 3.69
C ARG A 169 3.80 10.53 4.51
N PHE A 170 2.92 9.53 4.35
CA PHE A 170 3.08 8.21 4.97
C PHE A 170 4.38 7.53 4.54
N THR A 171 4.71 7.56 3.25
CA THR A 171 5.97 7.00 2.72
C THR A 171 7.20 7.66 3.33
N ASP A 172 7.18 9.00 3.47
CA ASP A 172 8.26 9.76 4.10
C ASP A 172 8.43 9.40 5.59
N VAL A 173 7.31 9.30 6.33
CA VAL A 173 7.32 8.86 7.73
C VAL A 173 7.91 7.46 7.87
N LEU A 174 7.47 6.49 7.05
CA LEU A 174 8.02 5.13 7.06
C LEU A 174 9.54 5.09 6.82
N GLY A 175 10.02 5.87 5.83
CA GLY A 175 11.45 5.93 5.53
C GLY A 175 12.27 6.53 6.69
N SER A 176 11.71 7.51 7.40
CA SER A 176 12.38 8.20 8.50
C SER A 176 12.38 7.41 9.82
N ALA A 177 11.30 6.68 10.12
CA ALA A 177 11.09 6.00 11.40
C ALA A 177 12.01 4.79 11.60
N LYS A 178 12.44 4.13 10.51
CA LYS A 178 13.30 2.92 10.52
C LYS A 178 12.77 1.80 11.45
N LEU A 179 11.45 1.75 11.64
CA LEU A 179 10.78 0.72 12.43
C LEU A 179 10.67 -0.58 11.63
N ALA A 180 10.69 -1.72 12.32
CA ALA A 180 10.36 -3.00 11.70
C ALA A 180 8.87 -3.06 11.38
N ALA A 181 8.51 -3.82 10.34
CA ALA A 181 7.13 -3.91 9.86
C ALA A 181 6.15 -4.40 10.93
N LEU A 182 6.60 -5.27 11.83
CA LEU A 182 5.81 -5.74 12.96
C LEU A 182 5.56 -4.64 13.98
N ASP A 183 6.55 -3.77 14.21
CA ASP A 183 6.41 -2.62 15.12
C ASP A 183 5.52 -1.53 14.51
N LEU A 184 5.52 -1.37 13.17
CA LEU A 184 4.59 -0.45 12.49
C LEU A 184 3.13 -0.82 12.79
N ALA A 185 2.80 -2.12 12.80
CA ALA A 185 1.45 -2.59 13.11
C ALA A 185 1.05 -2.30 14.57
N ALA A 186 2.01 -2.20 15.48
CA ALA A 186 1.76 -1.86 16.89
C ALA A 186 1.60 -0.35 17.15
N ASN A 187 2.03 0.50 16.22
CA ASN A 187 2.07 1.97 16.39
C ASN A 187 1.28 2.70 15.28
N VAL A 188 0.19 2.07 14.79
CA VAL A 188 -0.61 2.61 13.66
C VAL A 188 -1.30 3.92 14.00
N ASP A 189 -1.67 4.13 15.26
CA ASP A 189 -2.33 5.36 15.73
C ASP A 189 -1.35 6.54 15.72
N GLU A 190 -0.13 6.34 16.22
CA GLU A 190 0.93 7.35 16.20
C GLU A 190 1.33 7.69 14.76
N LEU A 191 1.43 6.68 13.89
CA LEU A 191 1.70 6.90 12.45
C LEU A 191 0.62 7.76 11.79
N GLY A 192 -0.65 7.48 12.07
CA GLY A 192 -1.78 8.30 11.60
C GLY A 192 -1.66 9.75 12.07
N GLY A 193 -1.37 9.96 13.35
CA GLY A 193 -1.16 11.28 13.93
C GLY A 193 -0.02 12.06 13.28
N PHE A 194 1.17 11.45 13.13
CA PHE A 194 2.32 12.11 12.50
C PHE A 194 2.08 12.46 11.04
N VAL A 195 1.38 11.60 10.31
CA VAL A 195 1.05 11.87 8.90
C VAL A 195 0.03 13.00 8.80
N ALA A 196 -0.99 13.03 9.66
CA ALA A 196 -1.96 14.12 9.73
C ALA A 196 -1.29 15.47 10.07
N GLU A 197 -0.36 15.48 11.02
CA GLU A 197 0.41 16.68 11.38
C GLU A 197 1.25 17.18 10.20
N LYS A 198 1.98 16.29 9.51
CA LYS A 198 2.81 16.65 8.36
C LYS A 198 2.04 17.19 7.15
N MET A 199 0.76 16.85 7.01
CA MET A 199 -0.08 17.37 5.92
C MET A 199 -0.91 18.59 6.31
N ALA A 200 -0.87 19.03 7.58
CA ALA A 200 -1.73 20.10 8.05
C ALA A 200 -1.53 21.39 7.22
N ASP A 201 -0.27 21.79 7.00
CA ASP A 201 0.07 22.98 6.20
C ASP A 201 -0.33 22.80 4.73
N ASP A 202 -0.03 21.64 4.13
CA ASP A 202 -0.41 21.32 2.75
C ASP A 202 -1.94 21.40 2.54
N MET A 203 -2.74 20.99 3.54
CA MET A 203 -4.21 21.01 3.46
C MET A 203 -4.79 22.39 3.76
N ALA A 204 -4.15 23.16 4.62
CA ALA A 204 -4.53 24.54 4.90
C ALA A 204 -4.44 25.42 3.63
N GLU A 205 -3.51 25.14 2.72
CA GLU A 205 -3.45 25.81 1.41
C GLU A 205 -4.72 25.64 0.56
N TYR A 206 -5.50 24.59 0.80
CA TYR A 206 -6.79 24.35 0.14
C TYR A 206 -8.00 24.76 1.00
N GLY A 207 -7.77 25.37 2.16
CA GLY A 207 -8.81 25.68 3.14
C GLY A 207 -9.44 24.46 3.80
N ILE A 208 -8.73 23.32 3.81
CA ILE A 208 -9.20 22.04 4.33
C ILE A 208 -8.41 21.66 5.58
N GLU A 209 -9.12 21.06 6.54
CA GLU A 209 -8.52 20.44 7.71
C GLU A 209 -8.81 18.93 7.69
N VAL A 210 -7.76 18.11 7.74
CA VAL A 210 -7.88 16.68 7.99
C VAL A 210 -8.04 16.47 9.50
N VAL A 211 -9.25 16.09 9.91
CA VAL A 211 -9.63 16.03 11.33
C VAL A 211 -9.10 14.75 11.98
N ASN A 212 -9.09 13.66 11.21
CA ASN A 212 -8.61 12.36 11.66
C ASN A 212 -8.06 11.58 10.47
N LEU A 213 -6.98 10.84 10.73
CA LEU A 213 -6.38 9.91 9.80
C LEU A 213 -6.12 8.60 10.54
N LEU A 214 -6.78 7.54 10.10
CA LEU A 214 -6.64 6.20 10.64
C LEU A 214 -5.84 5.34 9.66
N VAL A 215 -4.82 4.66 10.17
CA VAL A 215 -4.13 3.58 9.48
C VAL A 215 -4.77 2.27 9.98
N GLU A 216 -5.57 1.62 9.14
CA GLU A 216 -6.26 0.38 9.55
C GLU A 216 -5.36 -0.83 9.44
N ASN A 217 -4.51 -0.86 8.43
CA ASN A 217 -3.59 -1.98 8.22
C ASN A 217 -2.35 -1.56 7.43
N VAL A 218 -1.22 -2.16 7.81
CA VAL A 218 0.02 -2.18 7.05
C VAL A 218 0.32 -3.65 6.73
N SER A 219 0.16 -4.05 5.47
CA SER A 219 0.29 -5.44 5.02
C SER A 219 1.64 -5.70 4.37
N LEU A 220 2.13 -6.92 4.58
CA LEU A 220 3.35 -7.44 3.99
C LEU A 220 3.04 -8.07 2.62
N PRO A 221 4.05 -8.35 1.79
CA PRO A 221 3.84 -9.18 0.61
C PRO A 221 3.35 -10.57 1.02
N PRO A 222 2.41 -11.20 0.29
CA PRO A 222 1.89 -12.53 0.64
C PRO A 222 2.96 -13.61 0.85
N ALA A 223 4.09 -13.50 0.13
CA ALA A 223 5.22 -14.40 0.31
C ALA A 223 5.89 -14.27 1.68
N VAL A 224 6.01 -13.05 2.20
CA VAL A 224 6.58 -12.78 3.54
C VAL A 224 5.59 -13.19 4.62
N GLU A 225 4.29 -12.90 4.43
CA GLU A 225 3.24 -13.34 5.36
C GLU A 225 3.23 -14.87 5.51
N LYS A 226 3.28 -15.61 4.40
CA LYS A 226 3.33 -17.07 4.43
C LYS A 226 4.55 -17.62 5.19
N LEU A 227 5.72 -17.02 4.99
CA LEU A 227 6.94 -17.40 5.71
C LEU A 227 6.85 -17.06 7.21
N LEU A 228 6.22 -15.94 7.55
CA LEU A 228 5.96 -15.55 8.93
C LEU A 228 5.02 -16.56 9.61
N ASP A 229 3.95 -16.97 8.93
CA ASP A 229 3.00 -17.97 9.42
C ASP A 229 3.67 -19.33 9.65
N GLU A 230 4.53 -19.76 8.71
CA GLU A 230 5.32 -21.00 8.85
C GLU A 230 6.29 -20.92 10.04
N ARG A 231 7.01 -19.80 10.19
CA ARG A 231 7.92 -19.56 11.33
C ARG A 231 7.17 -19.55 12.66
N THR A 232 6.04 -18.87 12.70
CA THR A 232 5.20 -18.78 13.90
C THR A 232 4.61 -20.13 14.24
N GLY A 233 4.15 -20.90 13.25
CA GLY A 233 3.71 -22.29 13.42
C GLY A 233 4.80 -23.16 14.04
N MET A 234 6.05 -23.07 13.57
CA MET A 234 7.19 -23.76 14.17
C MET A 234 7.44 -23.33 15.62
N GLY A 235 7.35 -22.03 15.92
CA GLY A 235 7.56 -21.47 17.27
C GLY A 235 6.47 -21.83 18.27
N VAL A 236 5.20 -21.84 17.85
CA VAL A 236 4.04 -22.24 18.68
C VAL A 236 4.08 -23.73 18.99
N ILE A 237 4.51 -24.54 18.02
CA ILE A 237 4.60 -25.98 18.19
C ILE A 237 5.68 -26.34 19.20
N GLY A 238 6.76 -25.54 19.33
CA GLY A 238 7.76 -25.57 20.41
C GLY A 238 8.64 -26.82 20.48
N ASP A 239 8.08 -27.96 20.09
CA ASP A 239 8.67 -29.28 19.99
C ASP A 239 8.84 -29.64 18.51
N LEU A 240 10.09 -29.69 18.07
CA LEU A 240 10.46 -30.08 16.70
C LEU A 240 9.86 -31.44 16.30
N GLY A 241 9.63 -32.36 17.25
CA GLY A 241 8.99 -33.65 17.01
C GLY A 241 7.49 -33.54 16.71
N ALA A 242 6.79 -32.61 17.37
CA ALA A 242 5.40 -32.30 17.10
C ALA A 242 5.23 -31.61 15.73
N TYR A 243 6.22 -30.82 15.29
CA TYR A 243 6.20 -30.19 13.96
C TYR A 243 6.37 -31.22 12.84
N THR A 244 7.31 -32.17 12.97
CA THR A 244 7.43 -33.29 12.02
C THR A 244 6.17 -34.14 12.00
N GLN A 245 5.54 -34.41 13.16
CA GLN A 245 4.24 -35.10 13.20
C GLN A 245 3.13 -34.28 12.53
N PHE A 246 3.06 -32.97 12.74
CA PHE A 246 2.06 -32.08 12.13
C PHE A 246 2.23 -31.97 10.61
N GLN A 247 3.46 -31.79 10.12
CA GLN A 247 3.77 -31.81 8.69
C GLN A 247 3.43 -33.16 8.05
N THR A 248 3.74 -34.26 8.74
CA THR A 248 3.37 -35.61 8.29
C THR A 248 1.84 -35.77 8.23
N ALA A 249 1.12 -35.29 9.25
CA ALA A 249 -0.35 -35.31 9.27
C ALA A 249 -0.96 -34.47 8.14
N GLN A 250 -0.44 -33.26 7.88
CA GLN A 250 -0.85 -32.45 6.73
C GLN A 250 -0.55 -33.12 5.39
N ALA A 251 0.60 -33.77 5.25
CA ALA A 251 0.95 -34.51 4.04
C ALA A 251 0.01 -35.70 3.80
N ILE A 252 -0.36 -36.44 4.87
CA ILE A 252 -1.36 -37.51 4.81
C ILE A 252 -2.73 -36.94 4.42
N SER A 253 -3.16 -35.82 5.00
CA SER A 253 -4.44 -35.18 4.68
C SER A 253 -4.50 -34.69 3.23
N LYS A 254 -3.45 -34.02 2.73
CA LYS A 254 -3.35 -33.58 1.33
C LYS A 254 -3.27 -34.75 0.34
N ALA A 255 -2.66 -35.87 0.73
CA ALA A 255 -2.64 -37.10 -0.06
C ALA A 255 -4.03 -37.77 -0.08
N ALA A 256 -4.79 -37.70 1.01
CA ALA A 256 -6.16 -38.18 1.09
C ALA A 256 -7.16 -37.30 0.29
N GLU A 257 -6.91 -35.99 0.23
CA GLU A 257 -7.68 -35.03 -0.56
C GLU A 257 -7.42 -35.13 -2.08
N ASN A 258 -6.29 -35.75 -2.49
CA ASN A 258 -5.94 -36.01 -3.89
C ASN A 258 -5.88 -37.52 -4.20
N PRO A 259 -7.01 -38.25 -4.16
CA PRO A 259 -7.05 -39.69 -4.39
C PRO A 259 -6.69 -40.11 -5.84
N GLY A 260 -6.56 -39.15 -6.76
CA GLY A 260 -6.16 -39.37 -8.15
C GLY A 260 -4.67 -39.61 -8.39
N GLY A 261 -3.81 -39.44 -7.37
CA GLY A 261 -2.35 -39.61 -7.47
C GLY A 261 -1.84 -41.05 -7.57
N GLY A 262 -2.75 -42.04 -7.64
CA GLY A 262 -2.43 -43.45 -7.82
C GLY A 262 -1.68 -44.09 -6.65
N ALA A 263 -1.74 -45.42 -6.58
CA ALA A 263 -1.17 -46.24 -5.50
C ALA A 263 0.33 -46.03 -5.21
N ALA A 264 1.06 -45.29 -6.06
CA ALA A 264 2.46 -44.92 -5.85
C ALA A 264 2.66 -43.88 -4.73
N ALA A 265 1.77 -42.89 -4.57
CA ALA A 265 1.90 -41.87 -3.53
C ALA A 265 1.56 -42.41 -2.13
N ALA A 266 0.56 -43.30 -2.04
CA ALA A 266 0.20 -44.01 -0.81
C ALA A 266 1.28 -45.04 -0.40
N GLY A 267 1.92 -45.70 -1.37
CA GLY A 267 2.99 -46.68 -1.11
C GLY A 267 4.29 -46.07 -0.57
N VAL A 268 4.63 -44.85 -0.97
CA VAL A 268 5.81 -44.12 -0.46
C VAL A 268 5.54 -43.55 0.95
N GLY A 269 4.34 -43.01 1.20
CA GLY A 269 3.98 -42.49 2.53
C GLY A 269 3.88 -43.56 3.62
N LEU A 270 3.28 -44.72 3.31
CA LEU A 270 3.23 -45.87 4.22
C LEU A 270 4.58 -46.60 4.31
N GLY A 271 5.31 -46.74 3.21
CA GLY A 271 6.63 -47.38 3.18
C GLY A 271 7.70 -46.62 3.96
N ALA A 272 7.69 -45.28 3.88
CA ALA A 272 8.55 -44.43 4.69
C ALA A 272 8.15 -44.41 6.17
N GLY A 273 6.84 -44.43 6.48
CA GLY A 273 6.34 -44.51 7.85
C GLY A 273 6.67 -45.83 8.56
N LEU A 274 6.59 -46.96 7.84
CA LEU A 274 6.98 -48.27 8.36
C LEU A 274 8.50 -48.43 8.51
N ALA A 275 9.29 -47.88 7.60
CA ALA A 275 10.76 -47.87 7.73
C ALA A 275 11.23 -47.05 8.94
N MET A 276 10.60 -45.91 9.19
CA MET A 276 10.90 -45.05 10.34
C MET A 276 10.39 -45.67 11.66
N ALA A 277 9.23 -46.34 11.65
CA ALA A 277 8.72 -47.07 12.81
C ALA A 277 9.62 -48.27 13.21
N ASN A 278 10.20 -48.97 12.24
CA ASN A 278 11.16 -50.04 12.52
C ASN A 278 12.48 -49.52 13.10
N GLN A 279 12.92 -48.33 12.68
CA GLN A 279 14.12 -47.70 13.21
C GLN A 279 13.90 -47.15 14.64
N MET A 280 12.67 -46.73 14.97
CA MET A 280 12.31 -46.26 16.31
C MET A 280 12.00 -47.42 17.28
N GLY A 281 11.43 -48.53 16.79
CA GLY A 281 11.18 -49.73 17.59
C GLY A 281 12.45 -50.46 18.04
N GLY A 282 13.55 -50.34 17.27
CA GLY A 282 14.86 -50.89 17.62
C GLY A 282 15.59 -50.15 18.74
N ALA A 283 15.22 -48.89 19.04
CA ALA A 283 15.88 -48.07 20.05
C ALA A 283 15.28 -48.22 21.46
N MET A 284 14.15 -48.93 21.62
CA MET A 284 13.43 -49.05 22.91
C MET A 284 13.64 -50.41 23.63
N MET A 285 14.35 -51.36 23.03
CA MET A 285 14.62 -52.70 23.60
C MET A 285 16.13 -52.99 23.57
N GLY A 286 16.86 -52.45 24.55
CA GLY A 286 18.28 -52.76 24.70
C GLY A 286 19.03 -51.76 25.57
N GLY A 287 18.98 -51.98 26.89
CA GLY A 287 19.86 -51.28 27.83
C GLY A 287 21.31 -51.76 27.68
N ALA A 288 22.22 -50.82 27.44
CA ALA A 288 23.64 -50.94 27.77
C ALA A 288 24.24 -49.54 27.96
N ALA A 289 25.07 -49.43 29.00
CA ALA A 289 25.68 -48.23 29.55
C ALA A 289 26.62 -47.48 28.58
N PRO A 290 26.99 -46.22 28.89
CA PRO A 290 27.50 -45.27 27.91
C PRO A 290 28.99 -45.45 27.68
N GLN A 291 29.40 -45.49 26.42
CA GLN A 291 30.82 -45.36 26.05
C GLN A 291 31.03 -44.04 25.34
N GLN A 292 31.79 -43.18 26.02
CA GLN A 292 32.30 -41.92 25.50
C GLN A 292 33.07 -42.19 24.20
N ALA A 293 32.56 -41.67 23.08
CA ALA A 293 33.27 -41.58 21.82
C ALA A 293 33.24 -40.13 21.34
N ALA A 294 34.41 -39.64 20.96
CA ALA A 294 34.72 -38.27 20.57
C ALA A 294 33.81 -37.75 19.43
N PRO A 295 33.58 -36.42 19.34
CA PRO A 295 32.71 -35.84 18.34
C PRO A 295 33.30 -36.03 16.94
N ALA A 296 32.59 -36.79 16.09
CA ALA A 296 32.78 -36.71 14.65
C ALA A 296 32.17 -35.37 14.16
N PRO A 297 32.86 -34.60 13.31
CA PRO A 297 32.37 -33.30 12.86
C PRO A 297 31.08 -33.49 12.07
N SER A 298 29.99 -32.92 12.58
CA SER A 298 28.77 -32.70 11.81
C SER A 298 29.11 -31.82 10.59
N ALA A 299 28.73 -32.31 9.41
CA ALA A 299 28.84 -31.54 8.18
C ALA A 299 28.10 -30.20 8.35
N PRO A 300 28.75 -29.06 8.05
CA PRO A 300 28.15 -27.75 8.22
C PRO A 300 26.96 -27.57 7.25
N PRO A 301 25.93 -26.80 7.66
CA PRO A 301 24.82 -26.41 6.79
C PRO A 301 25.35 -25.69 5.54
N PRO A 302 24.68 -25.84 4.38
CA PRO A 302 25.19 -25.30 3.12
C PRO A 302 25.33 -23.77 3.22
N PRO A 303 26.50 -23.21 2.91
CA PRO A 303 26.69 -21.77 2.88
C PRO A 303 25.84 -21.16 1.74
N PRO A 304 25.15 -20.03 1.98
CA PRO A 304 24.61 -19.23 0.89
C PRO A 304 25.78 -18.75 0.02
N ASP A 305 25.61 -18.81 -1.30
CA ASP A 305 26.55 -18.44 -2.38
C ASP A 305 27.43 -19.54 -3.01
N ALA A 306 27.31 -20.81 -2.62
CA ALA A 306 27.97 -21.90 -3.34
C ALA A 306 27.30 -22.13 -4.72
N VAL A 307 28.01 -21.82 -5.81
CA VAL A 307 27.54 -22.08 -7.18
C VAL A 307 27.37 -23.58 -7.37
N SER A 308 26.14 -24.00 -7.64
CA SER A 308 25.80 -25.39 -7.90
C SER A 308 25.38 -25.58 -9.36
N PHE A 309 25.76 -26.73 -9.94
CA PHE A 309 25.53 -27.05 -11.34
C PHE A 309 24.70 -28.32 -11.50
N HIS A 310 23.86 -28.34 -12.52
CA HIS A 310 23.23 -29.53 -13.04
C HIS A 310 24.00 -30.02 -14.27
N VAL A 311 24.10 -31.33 -14.45
CA VAL A 311 24.84 -32.00 -15.54
C VAL A 311 23.86 -32.86 -16.33
N SER A 312 23.90 -32.77 -17.66
CA SER A 312 23.11 -33.60 -18.56
C SER A 312 23.79 -34.95 -18.77
N LYS A 313 23.23 -36.03 -18.21
CA LYS A 313 23.69 -37.40 -18.41
C LYS A 313 22.62 -38.16 -19.19
N SER A 314 22.96 -38.61 -20.41
CA SER A 314 22.03 -39.33 -21.31
C SER A 314 20.71 -38.60 -21.59
N GLY A 315 20.74 -37.26 -21.66
CA GLY A 315 19.56 -36.42 -21.90
C GLY A 315 18.71 -36.13 -20.66
N GLN A 316 19.14 -36.58 -19.48
CA GLN A 316 18.49 -36.25 -18.20
C GLN A 316 19.36 -35.32 -17.37
N SER A 317 18.72 -34.33 -16.74
CA SER A 317 19.37 -33.42 -15.79
C SER A 317 19.63 -34.13 -14.46
N THR A 318 20.87 -34.08 -14.00
CA THR A 318 21.32 -34.65 -12.71
C THR A 318 22.04 -33.58 -11.89
N GLY A 319 21.86 -33.55 -10.57
CA GLY A 319 22.42 -32.51 -9.69
C GLY A 319 21.42 -32.08 -8.61
N PRO A 320 21.66 -30.95 -7.91
CA PRO A 320 22.77 -30.02 -8.08
C PRO A 320 24.10 -30.54 -7.50
N PHE A 321 25.20 -30.31 -8.21
CA PHE A 321 26.56 -30.66 -7.78
C PHE A 321 27.39 -29.41 -7.50
N GLY A 322 28.20 -29.44 -6.44
CA GLY A 322 29.25 -28.43 -6.20
C GLY A 322 30.52 -28.71 -7.01
N LEU A 323 31.44 -27.75 -7.05
CA LEU A 323 32.70 -27.85 -7.82
C LEU A 323 33.53 -29.09 -7.48
N ASP A 324 33.59 -29.50 -6.20
CA ASP A 324 34.36 -30.69 -5.80
C ASP A 324 33.72 -32.00 -6.27
N ALA A 325 32.39 -32.08 -6.29
CA ALA A 325 31.68 -33.22 -6.87
C ALA A 325 31.87 -33.30 -8.39
N LEU A 326 31.88 -32.16 -9.08
CA LEU A 326 32.18 -32.11 -10.51
C LEU A 326 33.62 -32.51 -10.82
N ARG A 327 34.59 -32.18 -9.97
CA ARG A 327 35.99 -32.66 -10.10
C ARG A 327 36.08 -34.17 -10.00
N GLN A 328 35.33 -34.79 -9.09
CA GLN A 328 35.29 -36.25 -8.96
C GLN A 328 34.65 -36.90 -10.20
N GLN A 329 33.56 -36.32 -10.73
CA GLN A 329 32.93 -36.81 -11.95
C GLN A 329 33.79 -36.62 -13.20
N ALA A 330 34.59 -35.54 -13.26
CA ALA A 330 35.57 -35.36 -14.32
C ALA A 330 36.71 -36.39 -14.23
N ALA A 331 37.14 -36.73 -13.01
CA ALA A 331 38.16 -37.76 -12.78
C ALA A 331 37.66 -39.18 -13.09
N SER A 332 36.36 -39.47 -12.89
CA SER A 332 35.75 -40.76 -13.24
C SER A 332 35.39 -40.88 -14.72
N GLY A 333 35.49 -39.80 -15.50
CA GLY A 333 35.10 -39.75 -16.91
C GLY A 333 33.58 -39.59 -17.14
N ASP A 334 32.80 -39.42 -16.07
CA ASP A 334 31.36 -39.17 -16.14
C ASP A 334 31.01 -37.76 -16.60
N LEU A 335 31.94 -36.81 -16.43
CA LEU A 335 31.85 -35.43 -16.89
C LEU A 335 33.01 -35.15 -17.86
N THR A 336 32.70 -34.76 -19.09
CA THR A 336 33.69 -34.32 -20.09
C THR A 336 33.48 -32.86 -20.44
N ARG A 337 34.44 -32.25 -21.17
CA ARG A 337 34.31 -30.86 -21.63
C ARG A 337 33.11 -30.63 -22.57
N GLU A 338 32.61 -31.69 -23.19
CA GLU A 338 31.46 -31.68 -24.09
C GLU A 338 30.12 -31.90 -23.35
N THR A 339 30.15 -32.32 -22.09
CA THR A 339 28.93 -32.55 -21.31
C THR A 339 28.22 -31.22 -21.04
N PHE A 340 26.91 -31.18 -21.29
CA PHE A 340 26.11 -29.98 -21.03
C PHE A 340 25.88 -29.79 -19.53
N VAL A 341 26.10 -28.56 -19.07
CA VAL A 341 25.88 -28.13 -17.68
C VAL A 341 24.98 -26.89 -17.63
N TRP A 342 24.24 -26.75 -16.54
CA TRP A 342 23.37 -25.61 -16.28
C TRP A 342 23.53 -25.15 -14.83
N SER A 343 23.45 -23.84 -14.60
CA SER A 343 23.33 -23.26 -13.26
C SER A 343 22.44 -22.02 -13.34
N GLU A 344 21.90 -21.59 -12.20
CA GLU A 344 21.07 -20.37 -12.13
C GLU A 344 21.80 -19.12 -12.68
N ARG A 345 23.13 -19.06 -12.55
CA ARG A 345 23.95 -17.96 -13.09
C ARG A 345 24.19 -18.06 -14.60
N LEU A 346 24.14 -19.26 -15.17
CA LEU A 346 24.33 -19.49 -16.61
C LEU A 346 23.05 -19.22 -17.39
N GLY A 347 21.88 -19.51 -16.82
CA GLY A 347 20.57 -19.30 -17.44
C GLY A 347 20.24 -20.27 -18.59
N GLU A 348 21.24 -20.83 -19.26
CA GLU A 348 21.12 -21.78 -20.38
C GLU A 348 22.11 -22.96 -20.24
N TRP A 349 21.83 -24.06 -20.95
CA TRP A 349 22.71 -25.22 -20.99
C TRP A 349 23.92 -24.92 -21.87
N LYS A 350 25.13 -25.09 -21.33
CA LYS A 350 26.39 -24.90 -22.06
C LYS A 350 27.30 -26.10 -21.92
N ALA A 351 28.18 -26.33 -22.89
CA ALA A 351 29.21 -27.35 -22.74
C ALA A 351 30.13 -26.99 -21.56
N ALA A 352 30.47 -27.97 -20.72
CA ALA A 352 31.23 -27.74 -19.50
C ALA A 352 32.61 -27.09 -19.73
N GLY A 353 33.21 -27.30 -20.91
CA GLY A 353 34.46 -26.66 -21.32
C GLY A 353 34.34 -25.16 -21.64
N GLU A 354 33.13 -24.66 -21.93
CA GLU A 354 32.86 -23.25 -22.24
C GLU A 354 32.54 -22.43 -20.99
N VAL A 355 32.33 -23.09 -19.85
CA VAL A 355 31.98 -22.44 -18.60
C VAL A 355 33.26 -22.05 -17.84
N ASP A 356 33.52 -20.76 -17.75
CA ASP A 356 34.71 -20.21 -17.07
C ASP A 356 34.88 -20.74 -15.63
N ALA A 357 33.77 -20.89 -14.90
CA ALA A 357 33.76 -21.40 -13.54
C ALA A 357 34.20 -22.88 -13.42
N LEU A 358 34.15 -23.65 -14.52
CA LEU A 358 34.52 -25.07 -14.56
C LEU A 358 35.90 -25.32 -15.16
N ARG A 359 36.66 -24.28 -15.56
CA ARG A 359 38.02 -24.45 -16.10
C ARG A 359 38.95 -25.24 -15.16
N GLY A 360 38.80 -25.05 -13.85
CA GLY A 360 39.57 -25.76 -12.82
C GLY A 360 39.09 -27.18 -12.50
N VAL A 361 38.05 -27.67 -13.18
CA VAL A 361 37.48 -29.01 -12.97
C VAL A 361 38.17 -30.06 -13.84
N PHE A 362 38.56 -29.71 -15.07
CA PHE A 362 39.06 -30.67 -16.07
C PHE A 362 40.59 -30.83 -16.11
N GLY A 363 41.32 -30.19 -15.19
CA GLY A 363 42.80 -30.17 -15.20
C GLY A 363 43.41 -29.50 -16.44
N ALA A 364 44.70 -29.15 -16.36
CA ALA A 364 45.45 -28.69 -17.53
C ALA A 364 45.88 -29.90 -18.36
N THR A 365 45.20 -30.15 -19.48
CA THR A 365 45.79 -30.97 -20.54
C THR A 365 46.80 -30.11 -21.28
N PRO A 366 48.10 -30.47 -21.32
CA PRO A 366 49.06 -29.77 -22.16
C PRO A 366 48.60 -29.87 -23.63
N PRO A 367 48.76 -28.81 -24.43
CA PRO A 367 48.37 -28.84 -25.83
C PRO A 367 49.12 -29.98 -26.55
N PRO A 368 48.49 -30.63 -27.54
CA PRO A 368 49.17 -31.65 -28.33
C PRO A 368 50.44 -31.06 -28.95
N PRO A 369 51.57 -31.78 -28.93
CA PRO A 369 52.78 -31.33 -29.60
C PRO A 369 52.48 -31.12 -31.09
N PRO A 370 53.04 -30.06 -31.71
CA PRO A 370 52.83 -29.79 -33.12
C PRO A 370 53.28 -30.99 -33.96
N ASP A 371 52.48 -31.32 -34.98
CA ASP A 371 52.75 -32.42 -35.91
C ASP A 371 54.15 -32.25 -36.55
N ALA A 372 54.91 -33.34 -36.59
CA ALA A 372 56.26 -33.41 -37.18
C ALA A 372 56.23 -33.51 -38.71
#